data_AF-A0A956NLZ3-F1
#
_entry.id   AF-A0A956NLZ3-F1
#
_cell.length_a   1.000
_cell.length_b   1.000
_cell.length_c   1.000
_cell.angle_alpha   90.00
_cell.angle_beta   90.00
_cell.angle_gamma   90.00
#
_symmetry.space_group_name_H-M   'P 1'
#
loop_
_entity.id
_entity.type
_entity.pdbx_description
1 polymer ?
#
loop_
_entity_poly.entity_id
_entity_poly.type
_entity_poly.pdbx_seq_one_letter_code
_entity_poly.pdbx_strand_id
1 'polypeptide(L)'
;MIRLRVLPVLLFLAACGGGGDAAAPGQGGGPPPATPVEVAVAFRDTVVDAITATGEVEPLQQVELTPDVDGRVTELLFREGSRVAQGAPLLKVDDAELRAQVARATADRDLANQALERTRVLLADRAAAPADLERAEATARAAEAALELLAVRLERTTVRAPFAGLIGARRVSLGDYVTPQTPLLTLQTVSPQRIAFQVPERYATSLARGQEVTFRVAALPGR
;
A
#
# COMPACT_ATOMS: atom_id res chain seq x y z
N MET A 1 -15.76 4.67 -37.23
CA MET A 1 -17.03 4.94 -37.97
C MET A 1 -17.41 6.39 -37.74
N ILE A 2 -18.02 7.07 -38.74
CA ILE A 2 -18.34 8.52 -38.85
C ILE A 2 -17.26 9.26 -39.66
N ARG A 3 -17.17 9.03 -40.98
CA ARG A 3 -17.92 9.60 -42.13
C ARG A 3 -17.45 11.00 -42.58
N LEU A 4 -16.34 10.97 -43.30
CA LEU A 4 -15.80 11.93 -44.25
C LEU A 4 -16.83 12.22 -45.37
N ARG A 5 -17.16 13.48 -45.63
CA ARG A 5 -17.97 13.90 -46.79
C ARG A 5 -17.06 14.64 -47.78
N VAL A 6 -16.71 13.94 -48.86
CA VAL A 6 -16.13 14.44 -50.10
C VAL A 6 -17.27 14.50 -51.12
N LEU A 7 -17.46 15.60 -51.85
CA LEU A 7 -18.29 15.70 -53.07
C LEU A 7 -17.82 16.91 -53.90
N PRO A 8 -18.02 16.95 -55.23
CA PRO A 8 -16.90 16.92 -56.17
C PRO A 8 -16.91 18.09 -57.17
N VAL A 9 -15.79 18.16 -57.88
CA VAL A 9 -15.58 18.89 -59.14
C VAL A 9 -16.65 18.49 -60.17
N LEU A 10 -17.28 19.48 -60.82
CA LEU A 10 -17.96 19.27 -62.10
C LEU A 10 -17.55 20.34 -63.12
N LEU A 11 -16.89 19.83 -64.15
CA LEU A 11 -16.45 20.43 -65.39
C LEU A 11 -17.65 20.55 -66.35
N PHE A 12 -17.90 21.71 -66.97
CA PHE A 12 -18.68 21.77 -68.21
C PHE A 12 -18.10 22.81 -69.18
N LEU A 13 -17.59 22.30 -70.29
CA LEU A 13 -17.29 22.98 -71.54
C LEU A 13 -18.58 23.12 -72.38
N ALA A 14 -18.78 24.30 -72.98
CA ALA A 14 -19.49 24.59 -74.26
C ALA A 14 -19.89 26.09 -74.25
N ALA A 15 -19.89 26.89 -75.30
CA ALA A 15 -19.47 26.79 -76.69
C ALA A 15 -19.48 28.24 -77.27
N CYS A 16 -18.80 28.44 -78.40
CA CYS A 16 -18.56 29.71 -79.09
C CYS A 16 -19.78 30.37 -79.78
N GLY A 17 -19.64 31.69 -80.04
CA GLY A 17 -20.27 32.44 -81.14
C GLY A 17 -21.15 33.60 -80.65
N GLY A 18 -21.02 34.86 -81.07
CA GLY A 18 -20.15 35.56 -82.03
C GLY A 18 -20.68 37.00 -82.21
N GLY A 19 -19.77 37.97 -82.39
CA GLY A 19 -19.93 39.25 -83.11
C GLY A 19 -20.98 40.29 -82.67
N GLY A 20 -20.53 41.52 -82.36
CA GLY A 20 -21.37 42.72 -82.41
C GLY A 20 -20.86 43.91 -81.59
N ASP A 21 -20.54 45.02 -82.27
CA ASP A 21 -19.76 46.19 -81.85
C ASP A 21 -20.32 47.14 -80.75
N ALA A 22 -19.35 47.88 -80.18
CA ALA A 22 -19.38 49.28 -79.73
C ALA A 22 -20.02 49.67 -78.38
N ALA A 23 -19.16 50.01 -77.40
CA ALA A 23 -18.93 51.39 -76.90
C ALA A 23 -18.26 51.36 -75.50
N ALA A 24 -17.18 52.13 -75.34
CA ALA A 24 -16.41 52.28 -74.10
C ALA A 24 -16.99 53.44 -73.21
N PRO A 25 -16.44 53.74 -72.02
CA PRO A 25 -16.99 53.37 -70.72
C PRO A 25 -17.47 54.56 -69.87
N GLY A 26 -18.29 54.31 -68.83
CA GLY A 26 -18.81 55.36 -67.94
C GLY A 26 -19.57 54.88 -66.68
N GLN A 27 -18.93 54.01 -65.89
CA GLN A 27 -18.93 53.92 -64.42
C GLN A 27 -20.19 54.32 -63.59
N GLY A 28 -20.85 53.32 -63.00
CA GLY A 28 -21.68 53.42 -61.81
C GLY A 28 -21.52 52.14 -60.99
N GLY A 29 -20.61 52.14 -60.01
CA GLY A 29 -20.16 50.95 -59.29
C GLY A 29 -21.25 50.30 -58.44
N GLY A 30 -21.71 49.12 -58.86
CA GLY A 30 -22.44 48.19 -57.99
C GLY A 30 -21.48 47.52 -56.99
N PRO A 31 -21.92 47.19 -55.75
CA PRO A 31 -21.07 46.54 -54.77
C PRO A 31 -20.47 45.24 -55.33
N PRO A 32 -19.19 44.93 -55.06
CA PRO A 32 -18.56 43.70 -55.53
C PRO A 32 -19.32 42.47 -55.01
N PRO A 33 -19.31 41.35 -55.75
CA PRO A 33 -20.00 40.12 -55.35
C PRO A 33 -19.49 39.64 -54.00
N ALA A 34 -20.41 39.38 -53.07
CA ALA A 34 -20.09 38.94 -51.71
C ALA A 34 -19.35 37.60 -51.76
N THR A 35 -18.10 37.60 -51.28
CA THR A 35 -17.29 36.39 -51.13
C THR A 35 -17.88 35.56 -49.98
N PRO A 36 -18.36 34.34 -50.23
CA PRO A 36 -18.86 33.48 -49.15
C PRO A 36 -17.70 33.13 -48.23
N VAL A 37 -17.88 33.41 -46.93
CA VAL A 37 -16.93 33.07 -45.87
C VAL A 37 -17.62 32.14 -44.88
N GLU A 38 -16.91 31.10 -44.44
CA GLU A 38 -17.39 30.27 -43.33
C GLU A 38 -17.24 31.06 -42.02
N VAL A 39 -18.36 31.24 -41.32
CA VAL A 39 -18.41 31.86 -40.00
C VAL A 39 -18.73 30.80 -38.94
N ALA A 40 -18.02 30.86 -37.82
CA ALA A 40 -18.33 30.07 -36.63
C ALA A 40 -18.66 31.04 -35.48
N VAL A 41 -19.73 30.75 -34.73
CA VAL A 41 -20.13 31.55 -33.57
C VAL A 41 -19.19 31.23 -32.41
N ALA A 42 -18.48 32.24 -31.91
CA ALA A 42 -17.64 32.10 -30.73
C ALA A 42 -18.53 31.99 -29.48
N PHE A 43 -18.29 30.96 -28.67
CA PHE A 43 -18.86 30.82 -27.34
C PHE A 43 -17.75 30.78 -26.30
N ARG A 44 -18.08 31.18 -25.07
CA ARG A 44 -17.16 31.08 -23.93
C ARG A 44 -17.40 29.74 -23.26
N ASP A 45 -16.34 28.97 -23.11
CA ASP A 45 -16.32 27.74 -22.34
C ASP A 45 -15.14 27.78 -21.36
N THR A 46 -15.21 26.97 -20.30
CA THR A 46 -14.13 26.85 -19.32
C THR A 46 -13.15 25.79 -19.79
N VAL A 47 -11.94 26.22 -20.15
CA VAL A 47 -10.86 25.30 -20.53
C VAL A 47 -10.21 24.78 -19.25
N VAL A 48 -10.35 23.48 -19.00
CA VAL A 48 -9.64 22.79 -17.92
C VAL A 48 -8.33 22.24 -18.48
N ASP A 49 -7.20 22.79 -18.06
CA ASP A 49 -5.89 22.22 -18.38
C ASP A 49 -5.65 21.01 -17.47
N ALA A 50 -5.87 19.82 -18.01
CA ALA A 50 -5.78 18.56 -17.27
C ALA A 50 -4.49 17.81 -17.63
N ILE A 51 -3.61 17.64 -16.65
CA ILE A 51 -2.44 16.79 -16.79
C ILE A 51 -2.89 15.34 -16.65
N THR A 52 -2.81 14.57 -17.74
CA THR A 52 -3.09 13.14 -17.71
C THR A 52 -1.80 12.37 -17.48
N ALA A 53 -1.78 11.54 -16.45
CA ALA A 53 -0.69 10.62 -16.16
C ALA A 53 -1.24 9.22 -15.93
N THR A 54 -0.50 8.22 -16.38
CA THR A 54 -0.79 6.82 -16.06
C THR A 54 -0.04 6.45 -14.79
N GLY A 55 -0.73 5.76 -13.88
CA GLY A 55 -0.16 5.29 -12.63
C GLY A 55 -0.62 3.89 -12.27
N GLU A 56 -0.06 3.37 -11.20
CA GLU A 56 -0.39 2.07 -10.63
C GLU A 56 -1.02 2.25 -9.24
N VAL A 57 -2.01 1.40 -8.94
CA VAL A 57 -2.63 1.33 -7.61
C VAL A 57 -1.80 0.38 -6.77
N GLU A 58 -1.12 0.92 -5.78
CA GLU A 58 -0.29 0.15 -4.86
C GLU A 58 -0.95 0.07 -3.48
N PRO A 59 -0.79 -1.06 -2.76
CA PRO A 59 -1.16 -1.12 -1.36
C PRO A 59 -0.39 -0.07 -0.55
N LEU A 60 -1.04 0.53 0.45
CA LEU A 60 -0.36 1.49 1.33
C LEU A 60 0.81 0.83 2.06
N GLN A 61 0.62 -0.42 2.50
CA GLN A 61 1.63 -1.22 3.18
C GLN A 61 1.62 -2.63 2.58
N GLN A 62 2.82 -3.16 2.34
CA GLN A 62 3.05 -4.54 1.94
C GLN A 62 4.25 -5.05 2.72
N VAL A 63 4.10 -6.22 3.35
CA VAL A 63 5.18 -6.87 4.10
C VAL A 63 5.22 -8.35 3.78
N GLU A 64 6.43 -8.88 3.66
CA GLU A 64 6.68 -10.31 3.63
C GLU A 64 6.95 -10.76 5.06
N LEU A 65 6.10 -11.64 5.59
CA LEU A 65 6.22 -12.14 6.94
C LEU A 65 7.21 -13.30 6.97
N THR A 66 8.18 -13.19 7.86
CA THR A 66 9.13 -14.24 8.23
C THR A 66 8.85 -14.66 9.68
N PRO A 67 9.23 -15.87 10.10
CA PRO A 67 9.07 -16.26 11.49
C PRO A 67 10.15 -15.59 12.35
N ASP A 68 9.82 -15.27 13.59
CA ASP A 68 10.81 -14.70 14.53
C ASP A 68 11.70 -15.79 15.17
N VAL A 69 11.19 -17.01 15.24
CA VAL A 69 11.84 -18.18 15.85
C VAL A 69 11.89 -19.31 14.84
N ASP A 70 12.98 -20.07 14.81
CA ASP A 70 13.08 -21.26 13.99
C ASP A 70 12.35 -22.46 14.61
N GLY A 71 11.80 -23.32 13.75
CA GLY A 71 11.09 -24.51 14.20
C GLY A 71 10.14 -25.06 13.15
N ARG A 72 9.35 -26.07 13.53
CA ARG A 72 8.36 -26.70 12.64
C ARG A 72 7.01 -26.03 12.73
N VAL A 73 6.34 -25.84 11.59
CA VAL A 73 4.97 -25.32 11.56
C VAL A 73 4.00 -26.38 12.09
N THR A 74 3.33 -26.09 13.21
CA THR A 74 2.36 -27.00 13.84
C THR A 74 0.93 -26.70 13.43
N GLU A 75 0.59 -25.41 13.27
CA GLU A 75 -0.77 -24.98 12.93
C GLU A 75 -0.75 -23.83 11.91
N LEU A 76 -1.74 -23.85 11.00
CA LEU A 76 -2.04 -22.78 10.06
C LEU A 76 -3.47 -22.31 10.30
N LEU A 77 -3.62 -21.04 10.69
CA LEU A 77 -4.87 -20.43 11.15
C LEU A 77 -5.48 -19.47 10.10
N PHE A 78 -4.94 -19.45 8.88
CA PHE A 78 -5.42 -18.60 7.79
C PHE A 78 -5.70 -19.37 6.51
N ARG A 79 -6.41 -18.71 5.59
CA ARG A 79 -6.59 -19.16 4.20
C ARG A 79 -5.97 -18.15 3.24
N GLU A 80 -5.36 -18.62 2.18
CA GLU A 80 -4.85 -17.76 1.11
C GLU A 80 -5.97 -16.91 0.51
N GLY A 81 -5.73 -15.62 0.30
CA GLY A 81 -6.74 -14.67 -0.18
C GLY A 81 -7.77 -14.22 0.86
N SER A 82 -7.67 -14.65 2.12
CA SER A 82 -8.56 -14.18 3.19
C SER A 82 -8.14 -12.82 3.76
N ARG A 83 -9.12 -12.06 4.29
CA ARG A 83 -8.87 -10.84 5.05
C ARG A 83 -8.61 -11.18 6.51
N VAL A 84 -7.63 -10.51 7.11
CA VAL A 84 -7.29 -10.65 8.52
C VAL A 84 -7.24 -9.29 9.21
N ALA A 85 -7.61 -9.29 10.49
CA ALA A 85 -7.45 -8.13 11.36
C ALA A 85 -6.01 -8.03 11.87
N GLN A 86 -5.64 -6.84 12.33
CA GLN A 86 -4.38 -6.64 13.05
C GLN A 86 -4.31 -7.53 14.29
N GLY A 87 -3.17 -8.17 14.52
CA GLY A 87 -2.92 -9.07 15.66
C GLY A 87 -3.49 -10.48 15.52
N ALA A 88 -4.20 -10.77 14.43
CA ALA A 88 -4.74 -12.11 14.18
C ALA A 88 -3.60 -13.14 14.06
N PRO A 89 -3.70 -14.30 14.73
CA PRO A 89 -2.72 -15.36 14.62
C PRO A 89 -2.82 -16.00 13.23
N LEU A 90 -1.67 -16.17 12.57
CA LEU A 90 -1.58 -16.70 11.22
C LEU A 90 -1.03 -18.12 11.25
N LEU A 91 0.12 -18.31 11.88
CA LEU A 91 0.70 -19.63 12.05
C LEU A 91 1.27 -19.81 13.44
N LYS A 92 1.47 -21.07 13.80
CA LYS A 92 2.14 -21.45 15.03
C LYS A 92 3.33 -22.34 14.71
N VAL A 93 4.48 -21.96 15.25
CA VAL A 93 5.70 -22.78 15.27
C VAL A 93 5.65 -23.67 16.51
N ASP A 94 6.27 -24.85 16.44
CA ASP A 94 6.43 -25.74 17.58
C ASP A 94 7.07 -25.01 18.76
N ASP A 95 6.38 -25.02 19.88
CA ASP A 95 6.71 -24.29 21.09
C ASP A 95 6.94 -25.21 22.29
N ALA A 96 7.00 -26.52 22.08
CA ALA A 96 7.17 -27.51 23.16
C ALA A 96 8.43 -27.25 24.01
N GLU A 97 9.57 -26.99 23.35
CA GLU A 97 10.83 -26.71 24.04
C GLU A 97 10.77 -25.38 24.81
N LEU A 98 10.28 -24.31 24.16
CA LEU A 98 10.16 -22.99 24.79
C LEU A 98 9.20 -23.00 25.99
N ARG A 99 8.09 -23.75 25.92
CA ARG A 99 7.19 -23.93 27.07
C ARG A 99 7.88 -24.62 28.25
N ALA A 100 8.70 -25.64 28.00
CA ALA A 100 9.47 -26.31 29.04
C ALA A 100 10.51 -25.37 29.67
N GLN A 101 11.18 -24.54 28.84
CA GLN A 101 12.13 -23.53 29.32
C GLN A 101 11.44 -22.45 30.18
N VAL A 102 10.26 -21.97 29.76
CA VAL A 102 9.43 -21.03 30.54
C VAL A 102 9.02 -21.64 31.87
N ALA A 103 8.59 -22.90 31.89
CA ALA A 103 8.21 -23.60 33.13
C ALA A 103 9.40 -23.70 34.11
N ARG A 104 10.60 -24.02 33.61
CA ARG A 104 11.83 -24.02 34.42
C ARG A 104 12.17 -22.63 34.96
N ALA A 105 12.16 -21.61 34.10
CA ALA A 105 12.46 -20.24 34.52
C ALA A 105 11.43 -19.69 35.52
N THR A 106 10.18 -20.13 35.43
CA THR A 106 9.14 -19.80 36.41
C THR A 106 9.49 -20.38 37.79
N ALA A 107 9.91 -21.64 37.85
CA ALA A 107 10.36 -22.26 39.10
C ALA A 107 11.60 -21.57 39.70
N ASP A 108 12.56 -21.20 38.84
CA ASP A 108 13.78 -20.48 39.27
C ASP A 108 13.43 -19.08 39.82
N ARG A 109 12.51 -18.36 39.17
CA ARG A 109 11.97 -17.07 39.62
C ARG A 109 11.28 -17.22 40.98
N ASP A 110 10.42 -18.23 41.14
CA ASP A 110 9.69 -18.48 42.38
C ASP A 110 10.65 -18.80 43.54
N LEU A 111 11.69 -19.61 43.29
CA LEU A 111 12.73 -19.91 44.26
C LEU A 111 13.50 -18.65 44.68
N ALA A 112 13.89 -17.81 43.72
CA ALA A 112 14.58 -16.55 43.99
C ALA A 112 13.72 -15.57 44.79
N ASN A 113 12.43 -15.47 44.47
CA ASN A 113 11.48 -14.64 45.21
C ASN A 113 11.28 -15.14 46.64
N GLN A 114 11.16 -16.45 46.85
CA GLN A 114 11.08 -17.02 48.20
C GLN A 114 12.37 -16.79 49.01
N ALA A 115 13.54 -16.82 48.36
CA ALA A 115 14.80 -16.48 49.02
C ALA A 115 14.84 -14.99 49.40
N LEU A 116 14.39 -14.11 48.52
CA LEU A 116 14.28 -12.67 48.78
C LEU A 116 13.35 -12.36 49.96
N GLU A 117 12.15 -12.93 49.98
CA GLU A 117 11.21 -12.74 51.10
C GLU A 117 11.79 -13.23 52.42
N ARG A 118 12.47 -14.39 52.42
CA ARG A 118 13.18 -14.88 53.61
C ARG A 118 14.26 -13.92 54.08
N THR A 119 15.08 -13.40 53.16
CA THR A 119 16.14 -12.43 53.49
C THR A 119 15.56 -11.12 54.01
N ARG A 120 14.42 -10.66 53.50
CA ARG A 120 13.70 -9.48 54.01
C ARG A 120 13.27 -9.65 55.46
N VAL A 121 12.69 -10.80 55.80
CA VAL A 121 12.31 -11.12 57.18
C VAL A 121 13.55 -11.17 58.09
N LEU A 122 14.61 -11.86 57.67
CA LEU A 122 15.85 -11.95 58.44
C LEU A 122 16.51 -10.57 58.65
N LEU A 123 16.45 -9.67 57.67
CA LEU A 123 16.95 -8.31 57.83
C LEU A 123 16.12 -7.52 58.85
N ALA A 124 14.79 -7.68 58.83
CA ALA A 124 13.90 -7.06 59.82
C ALA A 124 14.21 -7.53 61.25
N ASP A 125 14.55 -8.81 61.40
CA ASP A 125 15.01 -9.42 62.66
C ASP A 125 16.48 -9.13 63.00
N ARG A 126 17.18 -8.30 62.19
CA ARG A 126 18.62 -7.98 62.30
C ARG A 126 19.55 -9.21 62.21
N ALA A 127 19.09 -10.28 61.60
CA ALA A 127 19.81 -11.54 61.40
C ALA A 127 20.52 -11.64 60.03
N ALA A 128 20.37 -10.66 59.15
CA ALA A 128 21.04 -10.58 57.84
C ALA A 128 21.66 -9.18 57.60
N ALA A 129 22.66 -9.09 56.72
CA ALA A 129 23.26 -7.81 56.34
C ALA A 129 22.44 -7.14 55.21
N PRO A 130 22.42 -5.79 55.13
CA PRO A 130 21.78 -5.08 54.00
C PRO A 130 22.31 -5.53 52.62
N ALA A 131 23.61 -5.85 52.54
CA ALA A 131 24.23 -6.38 51.33
C ALA A 131 23.64 -7.74 50.88
N ASP A 132 23.13 -8.56 51.81
CA ASP A 132 22.48 -9.82 51.47
C ASP A 132 21.09 -9.59 50.88
N LEU A 133 20.37 -8.58 51.36
CA LEU A 133 19.10 -8.16 50.75
C LEU A 133 19.34 -7.66 49.33
N GLU A 134 20.30 -6.75 49.12
CA GLU A 134 20.63 -6.23 47.79
C GLU A 134 21.02 -7.35 46.81
N ARG A 135 21.78 -8.34 47.28
CA ARG A 135 22.13 -9.53 46.48
C ARG A 135 20.89 -10.36 46.13
N ALA A 136 20.02 -10.63 47.10
CA ALA A 136 18.79 -11.38 46.87
C ALA A 136 17.83 -10.66 45.90
N GLU A 137 17.72 -9.33 46.00
CA GLU A 137 16.94 -8.50 45.09
C GLU A 137 17.52 -8.50 43.66
N ALA A 138 18.85 -8.46 43.53
CA ALA A 138 19.51 -8.58 42.24
C ALA A 138 19.26 -9.97 41.61
N THR A 139 19.32 -11.06 42.41
CA THR A 139 19.04 -12.41 41.92
C THR A 139 17.58 -12.60 41.51
N ALA A 140 16.63 -12.09 42.30
CA ALA A 140 15.21 -12.13 41.95
C ALA A 140 14.93 -11.38 40.64
N ARG A 141 15.46 -10.16 40.49
CA ARG A 141 15.34 -9.38 39.24
C ARG A 141 15.97 -10.08 38.04
N ALA A 142 17.12 -10.74 38.22
CA ALA A 142 17.77 -11.49 37.15
C ALA A 142 16.94 -12.70 36.71
N ALA A 143 16.33 -13.43 37.65
CA ALA A 143 15.46 -14.56 37.35
C ALA A 143 14.16 -14.12 36.66
N GLU A 144 13.57 -12.99 37.08
CA GLU A 144 12.41 -12.40 36.43
C GLU A 144 12.69 -11.97 34.99
N ALA A 145 13.82 -11.28 34.76
CA ALA A 145 14.25 -10.90 33.40
C ALA A 145 14.50 -12.12 32.49
N ALA A 146 15.03 -13.21 33.04
CA ALA A 146 15.22 -14.45 32.30
C ALA A 146 13.89 -15.11 31.90
N LEU A 147 12.90 -15.10 32.81
CA LEU A 147 11.53 -15.57 32.52
C LEU A 147 10.87 -14.70 31.44
N GLU A 148 10.95 -13.38 31.55
CA GLU A 148 10.36 -12.44 30.58
C GLU A 148 10.95 -12.65 29.18
N LEU A 149 12.27 -12.81 29.07
CA LEU A 149 12.93 -13.11 27.80
C LEU A 149 12.37 -14.39 27.14
N LEU A 150 12.19 -15.45 27.92
CA LEU A 150 11.65 -16.72 27.42
C LEU A 150 10.16 -16.61 27.09
N ALA A 151 9.39 -15.85 27.86
CA ALA A 151 7.98 -15.57 27.58
C ALA A 151 7.81 -14.82 26.26
N VAL A 152 8.63 -13.79 26.00
CA VAL A 152 8.62 -13.06 24.72
C VAL A 152 8.99 -13.99 23.55
N ARG A 153 9.97 -14.87 23.73
CA ARG A 153 10.31 -15.87 22.69
C ARG A 153 9.16 -16.84 22.45
N LEU A 154 8.48 -17.28 23.52
CA LEU A 154 7.30 -18.14 23.42
C LEU A 154 6.16 -17.44 22.68
N GLU A 155 5.88 -16.17 22.96
CA GLU A 155 4.86 -15.40 22.23
C GLU A 155 5.19 -15.25 20.74
N ARG A 156 6.48 -15.05 20.42
CA ARG A 156 6.99 -14.96 19.05
C ARG A 156 6.93 -16.27 18.25
N THR A 157 6.62 -17.41 18.88
CA THR A 157 6.32 -18.66 18.15
C THR A 157 5.02 -18.57 17.35
N THR A 158 4.10 -17.69 17.76
CA THR A 158 2.86 -17.43 17.04
C THR A 158 3.04 -16.20 16.15
N VAL A 159 3.11 -16.42 14.84
CA VAL A 159 3.25 -15.33 13.87
C VAL A 159 1.89 -14.65 13.72
N ARG A 160 1.85 -13.33 13.97
CA ARG A 160 0.63 -12.51 13.92
C ARG A 160 0.70 -11.47 12.80
N ALA A 161 -0.47 -11.04 12.34
CA ALA A 161 -0.58 -9.98 11.35
C ALA A 161 -0.20 -8.61 11.97
N PRO A 162 0.80 -7.88 11.45
CA PRO A 162 1.18 -6.56 11.98
C PRO A 162 0.14 -5.46 11.71
N PHE A 163 -0.69 -5.63 10.68
CA PHE A 163 -1.78 -4.73 10.31
C PHE A 163 -2.94 -5.50 9.68
N ALA A 164 -4.11 -4.87 9.55
CA ALA A 164 -5.26 -5.47 8.89
C ALA A 164 -5.09 -5.44 7.36
N GLY A 165 -5.31 -6.57 6.68
CA GLY A 165 -5.00 -6.69 5.26
C GLY A 165 -5.52 -7.98 4.63
N LEU A 166 -5.11 -8.19 3.39
CA LEU A 166 -5.37 -9.41 2.64
C LEU A 166 -4.11 -10.27 2.61
N ILE A 167 -4.28 -11.55 2.91
CA ILE A 167 -3.21 -12.53 2.81
C ILE A 167 -3.02 -12.91 1.34
N GLY A 168 -1.78 -12.78 0.87
CA GLY A 168 -1.36 -13.20 -0.46
C GLY A 168 -1.10 -14.71 -0.55
N ALA A 169 -0.17 -15.08 -1.40
CA ALA A 169 0.26 -16.47 -1.54
C ALA A 169 1.03 -16.92 -0.30
N ARG A 170 0.75 -18.15 0.13
CA ARG A 170 1.49 -18.84 1.18
C ARG A 170 2.67 -19.59 0.56
N ARG A 171 3.80 -19.60 1.24
CA ARG A 171 5.04 -20.28 0.81
C ARG A 171 5.40 -21.50 1.67
N VAL A 172 4.63 -21.79 2.71
CA VAL A 172 4.90 -22.87 3.69
C VAL A 172 3.69 -23.75 3.98
N SER A 173 3.93 -25.00 4.34
CA SER A 173 2.94 -26.01 4.69
C SER A 173 3.05 -26.47 6.14
N LEU A 174 2.02 -27.19 6.61
CA LEU A 174 2.07 -27.87 7.91
C LEU A 174 3.22 -28.88 7.94
N GLY A 175 4.04 -28.84 8.98
CA GLY A 175 5.20 -29.72 9.15
C GLY A 175 6.53 -29.19 8.59
N ASP A 176 6.49 -28.12 7.79
CA ASP A 176 7.70 -27.50 7.23
C ASP A 176 8.58 -26.92 8.35
N TYR A 177 9.90 -27.01 8.17
CA TYR A 177 10.86 -26.34 9.04
C TYR A 177 11.13 -24.94 8.50
N VAL A 178 10.94 -23.92 9.34
CA VAL A 178 11.10 -22.52 8.97
C VAL A 178 12.18 -21.87 9.82
N THR A 179 12.87 -20.89 9.24
CA THR A 179 13.91 -20.07 9.90
C THR A 179 13.59 -18.59 9.70
N PRO A 180 14.22 -17.66 10.44
CA PRO A 180 13.97 -16.21 10.26
C PRO A 180 14.27 -15.64 8.86
N GLN A 181 14.94 -16.42 8.00
CA GLN A 181 15.19 -16.07 6.60
C GLN A 181 14.16 -16.64 5.63
N THR A 182 13.29 -17.54 6.12
CA THR A 182 12.30 -18.23 5.29
C THR A 182 11.03 -17.37 5.19
N PRO A 183 10.64 -16.95 3.98
CA PRO A 183 9.41 -16.19 3.80
C PRO A 183 8.19 -17.10 3.95
N LEU A 184 7.23 -16.68 4.76
CA LEU A 184 6.03 -17.48 5.07
C LEU A 184 4.88 -17.12 4.13
N LEU A 185 4.59 -15.83 4.04
CA LEU A 185 3.49 -15.26 3.26
C LEU A 185 3.68 -13.76 3.06
N THR A 186 2.92 -13.19 2.14
CA THR A 186 2.85 -11.73 1.93
C THR A 186 1.52 -11.19 2.45
N LEU A 187 1.56 -10.10 3.23
CA LEU A 187 0.39 -9.39 3.73
C LEU A 187 0.37 -7.98 3.13
N GLN A 188 -0.78 -7.59 2.58
CA GLN A 188 -0.95 -6.29 1.90
C GLN A 188 -2.23 -5.58 2.36
N THR A 189 -2.17 -4.26 2.47
CA THR A 189 -3.33 -3.43 2.85
C THR A 189 -4.28 -3.26 1.68
N VAL A 190 -5.57 -3.55 1.89
CA VAL A 190 -6.62 -3.37 0.87
C VAL A 190 -7.27 -1.99 0.96
N SER A 191 -7.31 -1.39 2.15
CA SER A 191 -7.90 -0.08 2.37
C SER A 191 -7.25 0.55 3.60
N PRO A 192 -6.60 1.73 3.48
CA PRO A 192 -6.43 2.57 2.28
C PRO A 192 -5.40 2.03 1.27
N GLN A 193 -5.50 2.47 0.02
CA GLN A 193 -4.53 2.25 -1.07
C GLN A 193 -3.96 3.59 -1.55
N ARG A 194 -2.82 3.58 -2.22
CA ARG A 194 -2.22 4.77 -2.84
C ARG A 194 -2.07 4.58 -4.34
N ILE A 195 -2.01 5.68 -5.07
CA ILE A 195 -1.75 5.67 -6.51
C ILE A 195 -0.38 6.30 -6.72
N ALA A 196 0.53 5.53 -7.32
CA ALA A 196 1.83 6.01 -7.73
C ALA A 196 1.78 6.33 -9.24
N PHE A 197 2.06 7.57 -9.61
CA PHE A 197 2.07 8.01 -11.01
C PHE A 197 3.25 8.94 -11.26
N GLN A 198 3.73 8.94 -12.51
CA GLN A 198 4.85 9.76 -12.93
C GLN A 198 4.34 10.92 -13.79
N VAL A 199 4.74 12.15 -13.44
CA VAL A 199 4.42 13.35 -14.19
C VAL A 199 5.70 13.91 -14.79
N PRO A 200 5.72 14.28 -16.09
CA PRO A 200 6.88 14.94 -16.69
C PRO A 200 7.27 16.22 -15.95
N GLU A 201 8.58 16.44 -15.77
CA GLU A 201 9.14 17.56 -15.00
C GLU A 201 8.66 18.95 -15.47
N ARG A 202 8.33 19.11 -16.76
CA ARG A 202 7.78 20.36 -17.30
C ARG A 202 6.56 20.89 -16.55
N TYR A 203 5.84 20.00 -15.86
CA TYR A 203 4.65 20.32 -15.08
C TYR A 203 4.92 20.51 -13.58
N ALA A 204 6.17 20.36 -13.12
CA ALA A 204 6.51 20.41 -11.69
C ALA A 204 6.10 21.74 -11.02
N THR A 205 6.17 22.86 -11.73
CA THR A 205 5.76 24.18 -11.24
C THR A 205 4.26 24.32 -11.02
N SER A 206 3.45 23.47 -11.65
CA SER A 206 1.99 23.48 -11.56
C SER A 206 1.44 22.50 -10.51
N LEU A 207 2.31 21.69 -9.89
CA LEU A 207 1.93 20.69 -8.88
C LEU A 207 2.01 21.27 -7.46
N ALA A 208 0.94 21.09 -6.69
CA ALA A 208 0.86 21.51 -5.29
C ALA A 208 0.21 20.42 -4.42
N ARG A 209 0.57 20.36 -3.13
CA ARG A 209 -0.07 19.45 -2.18
C ARG A 209 -1.53 19.85 -1.95
N GLY A 210 -2.43 18.86 -1.90
CA GLY A 210 -3.87 19.10 -1.70
C GLY A 210 -4.66 19.34 -2.97
N GLN A 211 -4.06 19.22 -4.15
CA GLN A 211 -4.80 19.21 -5.41
C GLN A 211 -5.75 18.01 -5.49
N GLU A 212 -6.96 18.26 -5.96
CA GLU A 212 -7.92 17.20 -6.22
C GLU A 212 -7.47 16.41 -7.45
N VAL A 213 -7.40 15.07 -7.29
CA VAL A 213 -7.01 14.16 -8.35
C VAL A 213 -8.17 13.21 -8.62
N THR A 214 -8.77 13.34 -9.78
CA THR A 214 -9.70 12.34 -10.31
C THR A 214 -8.94 11.30 -11.12
N PHE A 215 -9.10 10.04 -10.76
CA PHE A 215 -8.53 8.91 -11.49
C PHE A 215 -9.66 7.99 -11.98
N ARG A 216 -9.38 7.24 -13.05
CA ARG A 216 -10.27 6.18 -13.53
C ARG A 216 -9.49 4.87 -13.50
N VAL A 217 -10.07 3.83 -12.93
CA VAL A 217 -9.43 2.52 -12.86
C VAL A 217 -9.90 1.67 -14.03
N ALA A 218 -8.98 1.12 -14.81
CA ALA A 218 -9.32 0.30 -15.98
C ALA A 218 -10.16 -0.93 -15.63
N ALA A 219 -10.00 -1.47 -14.42
CA ALA A 219 -10.75 -2.61 -13.91
C ALA A 219 -12.24 -2.30 -13.62
N LEU A 220 -12.62 -1.03 -13.49
CA LEU A 220 -13.99 -0.58 -13.21
C LEU A 220 -14.37 0.57 -14.17
N PRO A 221 -14.64 0.29 -15.45
CA PRO A 221 -15.01 1.33 -16.39
C PRO A 221 -16.35 1.97 -15.99
N GLY A 222 -16.34 3.28 -15.73
CA GLY A 222 -17.55 4.08 -15.46
C GLY A 222 -17.88 4.32 -13.99
N ARG A 223 -16.97 4.01 -13.05
CA ARG A 223 -17.01 4.45 -11.65
C ARG A 223 -15.73 5.15 -11.24
#